data_AF-A0A0J1CI92-F1
#
_entry.id   AF-A0A0J1CI92-F1
#
_cell.length_a   1.000
_cell.length_b   1.000
_cell.length_c   1.000
_cell.angle_alpha   90.00
_cell.angle_beta   90.00
_cell.angle_gamma   90.00
#
_symmetry.space_group_name_H-M   'P 1'
#
loop_
_entity.id
_entity.type
_entity.pdbx_description
1 polymer ?
#
loop_
_entity_poly.entity_id
_entity_poly.type
_entity_poly.pdbx_seq_one_letter_code
_entity_poly.pdbx_strand_id
1 'polypeptide(L)'
;MPADDVSPLKRNDGPAIQMEPDDHAMTSSNGQNGVAGKRYRAMIGDLLKDGKWREAMLKEILDVRRIASELEDARKYNEAMLEMLEYFKCLEKNNLLPMG
;
A
#
# COMPACT_ATOMS: atom_id res chain seq x y z
N MET A 1 -2.87 1.39 2.37
CA MET A 1 -1.81 0.52 1.83
C MET A 1 -0.60 0.68 2.70
N PRO A 2 -0.29 -0.33 3.54
CA PRO A 2 -0.64 -1.75 3.40
C PRO A 2 -2.11 -2.10 3.69
N ALA A 3 -2.51 -3.33 3.38
CA ALA A 3 -3.84 -3.87 3.69
C ALA A 3 -4.08 -3.98 5.21
N ASP A 4 -5.32 -3.82 5.64
CA ASP A 4 -5.68 -3.71 7.06
C ASP A 4 -5.41 -5.00 7.85
N ASP A 5 -5.50 -6.16 7.22
CA ASP A 5 -5.28 -7.47 7.83
C ASP A 5 -3.79 -7.78 8.14
N VAL A 6 -2.86 -7.07 7.53
CA VAL A 6 -1.40 -7.25 7.72
C VAL A 6 -0.70 -6.00 8.24
N SER A 7 -1.40 -4.87 8.31
CA SER A 7 -0.86 -3.63 8.86
C SER A 7 -0.73 -3.71 10.38
N PRO A 8 0.43 -3.33 10.97
CA PRO A 8 0.55 -3.19 12.42
C PRO A 8 -0.10 -1.90 12.96
N LEU A 9 -0.52 -0.98 12.07
CA LEU A 9 -1.26 0.22 12.41
C LEU A 9 -2.77 -0.05 12.40
N LYS A 10 -3.54 0.68 13.20
CA LYS A 10 -5.00 0.63 13.13
C LYS A 10 -5.45 1.04 11.72
N ARG A 11 -6.57 0.51 11.28
CA ARG A 11 -7.12 0.69 9.92
C ARG A 11 -7.10 2.14 9.40
N ASN A 12 -7.32 3.13 10.27
CA ASN A 12 -7.41 4.53 9.89
C ASN A 12 -6.12 5.34 10.16
N ASP A 13 -5.08 4.71 10.71
CA ASP A 13 -3.84 5.38 11.13
C ASP A 13 -2.68 5.10 10.16
N GLY A 14 -2.91 4.26 9.15
CA GLY A 14 -1.90 3.87 8.17
C GLY A 14 -1.92 4.73 6.90
N PRO A 15 -0.79 4.84 6.19
CA PRO A 15 -0.76 5.44 4.87
C PRO A 15 -1.66 4.66 3.89
N ALA A 16 -2.26 5.37 2.94
CA ALA A 16 -3.07 4.76 1.89
C ALA A 16 -3.00 5.54 0.58
N ILE A 17 -3.07 4.80 -0.52
CA ILE A 17 -3.27 5.36 -1.86
C ILE A 17 -4.78 5.29 -2.10
N GLN A 18 -5.45 6.45 -2.16
CA GLN A 18 -6.86 6.51 -2.51
C GLN A 18 -7.03 6.14 -3.99
N MET A 19 -7.96 5.23 -4.26
CA MET A 19 -8.26 4.74 -5.61
C MET A 19 -9.76 4.64 -5.83
N GLU A 20 -10.17 4.67 -7.10
CA GLU A 20 -11.54 4.33 -7.49
C GLU A 20 -11.85 2.87 -7.12
N PRO A 21 -13.09 2.52 -6.72
CA PRO A 21 -13.41 1.17 -6.26
C PRO A 21 -13.07 0.06 -7.26
N ASP A 22 -13.37 0.26 -8.54
CA ASP A 22 -13.13 -0.73 -9.59
C ASP A 22 -11.63 -0.96 -9.82
N ASP A 23 -10.83 0.11 -9.79
CA ASP A 23 -9.38 0.04 -9.96
C ASP A 23 -8.69 -0.51 -8.70
N HIS A 24 -9.20 -0.18 -7.51
CA HIS A 24 -8.76 -0.78 -6.25
C HIS A 24 -9.00 -2.30 -6.22
N ALA A 25 -10.07 -2.76 -6.87
CA ALA A 25 -10.36 -4.17 -7.07
C ALA A 25 -9.20 -4.90 -7.80
N MET A 26 -8.52 -4.20 -8.71
CA MET A 26 -7.41 -4.74 -9.51
C MET A 26 -6.07 -4.82 -8.75
N THR A 27 -5.97 -4.24 -7.55
CA THR A 27 -4.74 -4.31 -6.72
C THR A 27 -4.43 -5.74 -6.30
N SER A 28 -3.17 -6.13 -6.37
CA SER A 28 -2.67 -7.44 -5.98
C SER A 28 -3.08 -7.81 -4.56
N SER A 29 -3.10 -6.85 -3.64
CA SER A 29 -3.52 -7.04 -2.26
C SER A 29 -5.03 -7.29 -2.07
N ASN A 30 -5.86 -7.01 -3.07
CA ASN A 30 -7.32 -7.07 -2.92
C ASN A 30 -7.80 -8.46 -2.47
N GLY A 31 -8.80 -8.47 -1.58
CA GLY A 31 -9.38 -9.70 -1.03
C GLY A 31 -9.95 -10.64 -2.10
N GLN A 32 -10.38 -10.11 -3.25
CA GLN A 32 -10.95 -10.92 -4.33
C GLN A 32 -9.91 -11.76 -5.09
N ASN A 33 -8.61 -11.44 -4.96
CA ASN A 33 -7.53 -12.14 -5.67
C ASN A 33 -7.13 -13.49 -5.02
N GLY A 34 -7.95 -14.00 -4.08
CA GLY A 34 -7.83 -15.33 -3.49
C GLY A 34 -6.43 -15.64 -2.95
N VAL A 35 -5.88 -16.79 -3.34
CA VAL A 35 -4.57 -17.28 -2.86
C VAL A 35 -3.42 -16.35 -3.26
N ALA A 36 -3.47 -15.77 -4.47
CA ALA A 36 -2.44 -14.85 -4.95
C ALA A 36 -2.42 -13.58 -4.09
N GLY A 37 -3.60 -12.98 -3.85
CA GLY A 37 -3.71 -11.81 -2.98
C GLY A 37 -3.28 -12.10 -1.55
N LYS A 38 -3.65 -13.26 -0.99
CA LYS A 38 -3.17 -13.68 0.35
C LYS A 38 -1.64 -13.76 0.42
N ARG A 39 -0.98 -14.32 -0.60
CA ARG A 39 0.50 -14.39 -0.65
C ARG A 39 1.13 -13.01 -0.76
N TYR A 40 0.55 -12.14 -1.57
CA TYR A 40 1.02 -10.76 -1.70
C TYR A 40 0.93 -10.02 -0.36
N ARG A 41 -0.22 -10.09 0.32
CA ARG A 41 -0.38 -9.47 1.65
C ARG A 41 0.54 -10.06 2.70
N ALA A 42 0.77 -11.37 2.70
CA ALA A 42 1.73 -12.01 3.62
C ALA A 42 3.15 -11.46 3.42
N MET A 43 3.61 -11.32 2.17
CA MET A 43 4.91 -10.70 1.87
C MET A 43 4.98 -9.25 2.34
N ILE A 44 3.93 -8.46 2.15
CA ILE A 44 3.85 -7.10 2.67
C ILE A 44 3.92 -7.11 4.21
N GLY A 45 3.18 -7.99 4.87
CA GLY A 45 3.20 -8.17 6.33
C GLY A 45 4.58 -8.50 6.88
N ASP A 46 5.32 -9.39 6.21
CA ASP A 46 6.70 -9.74 6.59
C ASP A 46 7.65 -8.54 6.48
N LEU A 47 7.52 -7.72 5.43
CA LEU A 47 8.30 -6.49 5.30
C LEU A 47 7.99 -5.50 6.43
N LEU A 48 6.71 -5.31 6.78
CA LEU A 48 6.30 -4.41 7.85
C LEU A 48 6.80 -4.90 9.22
N LYS A 49 6.72 -6.21 9.46
CA LYS A 49 7.25 -6.85 10.66
C LYS A 49 8.77 -6.71 10.77
N ASP A 50 9.50 -6.64 9.67
CA ASP A 50 10.95 -6.38 9.68
C ASP A 50 11.28 -4.87 9.78
N GLY A 51 10.28 -3.99 9.91
CA GLY A 51 10.45 -2.54 9.87
C GLY A 51 10.79 -1.98 8.47
N LYS A 52 10.70 -2.79 7.41
CA LYS A 52 11.01 -2.44 6.02
C LYS A 52 9.85 -1.69 5.34
N TRP A 53 9.34 -0.65 6.01
CA TRP A 53 8.20 0.14 5.55
C TRP A 53 8.36 0.73 4.15
N ARG A 54 9.57 1.24 3.85
CA ARG A 54 9.88 1.83 2.54
C ARG A 54 9.78 0.79 1.41
N GLU A 55 10.19 -0.44 1.68
CA GLU A 55 10.09 -1.54 0.71
C GLU A 55 8.63 -1.98 0.52
N ALA A 56 7.86 -2.09 1.61
CA ALA A 56 6.43 -2.40 1.54
C ALA A 56 5.67 -1.38 0.69
N MET A 57 5.86 -0.07 0.94
CA MET A 57 5.21 0.97 0.14
C MET A 57 5.66 0.99 -1.32
N LEU A 58 6.94 0.70 -1.60
CA LEU A 58 7.43 0.63 -2.98
C LEU A 58 6.69 -0.47 -3.75
N LYS A 59 6.47 -1.64 -3.15
CA LYS A 59 5.69 -2.73 -3.77
C LYS A 59 4.27 -2.27 -4.12
N GLU A 60 3.60 -1.63 -3.16
CA GLU A 60 2.25 -1.09 -3.35
C GLU A 60 2.18 -0.02 -4.45
N ILE A 61 3.13 0.94 -4.46
CA ILE A 61 3.26 1.95 -5.52
C ILE A 61 3.44 1.31 -6.90
N LEU A 62 4.29 0.29 -7.01
CA LEU A 62 4.57 -0.38 -8.29
C LEU A 62 3.32 -1.12 -8.81
N ASP A 63 2.55 -1.74 -7.92
CA ASP A 63 1.31 -2.41 -8.30
C ASP A 63 0.24 -1.41 -8.76
N VAL A 64 0.08 -0.27 -8.07
CA VAL A 64 -0.81 0.81 -8.50
C VAL A 64 -0.36 1.40 -9.83
N ARG A 65 0.94 1.58 -10.06
CA ARG A 65 1.47 2.06 -11.35
C ARG A 65 1.22 1.09 -12.49
N ARG A 66 1.30 -0.22 -12.23
CA ARG A 66 0.95 -1.25 -13.23
C ARG A 66 -0.51 -1.08 -13.65
N ILE A 67 -1.42 -0.96 -12.69
CA ILE A 67 -2.86 -0.76 -12.96
C ILE A 67 -3.10 0.53 -13.72
N ALA A 68 -2.53 1.65 -13.28
CA ALA A 68 -2.64 2.93 -13.97
C ALA A 68 -2.17 2.85 -15.43
N SER A 69 -1.11 2.06 -15.69
CA SER A 69 -0.60 1.83 -17.05
C SER A 69 -1.53 0.94 -17.88
N GLU A 70 -2.13 -0.09 -17.28
CA GLU A 70 -3.15 -0.95 -17.92
C GLU A 70 -4.42 -0.18 -18.29
N LEU A 71 -4.72 0.90 -17.55
CA LEU A 71 -5.83 1.82 -17.80
C LEU A 71 -5.48 2.96 -18.78
N GLU A 72 -4.28 2.92 -19.38
CA GLU A 72 -3.77 3.96 -20.30
C GLU A 72 -3.69 5.38 -19.70
N ASP A 73 -3.75 5.50 -18.37
CA ASP A 73 -3.56 6.74 -17.62
C ASP A 73 -2.50 6.54 -16.54
N ALA A 74 -1.24 6.56 -16.98
CA ALA A 74 -0.08 6.35 -16.12
C ALA A 74 0.06 7.37 -14.97
N ARG A 75 -0.72 8.46 -14.97
CA ARG A 75 -0.66 9.52 -13.95
C ARG A 75 -1.87 9.54 -13.03
N LYS A 76 -2.90 8.71 -13.29
CA LYS A 76 -4.19 8.69 -12.58
C LYS A 76 -4.08 8.81 -11.06
N TYR A 77 -3.12 8.12 -10.45
CA TYR A 77 -2.94 8.06 -8.98
C TYR A 77 -1.69 8.77 -8.47
N ASN A 78 -1.06 9.64 -9.26
CA ASN A 78 0.16 10.31 -8.84
C ASN A 78 -0.03 11.15 -7.57
N GLU A 79 -1.14 11.88 -7.47
CA GLU A 79 -1.46 12.69 -6.29
C GLU A 79 -1.68 11.80 -5.05
N ALA A 80 -2.51 10.77 -5.16
CA ALA A 80 -2.74 9.83 -4.06
C ALA A 80 -1.46 9.09 -3.60
N MET A 81 -0.54 8.77 -4.53
CA MET A 81 0.77 8.22 -4.18
C MET A 81 1.66 9.23 -3.44
N LEU A 82 1.60 10.52 -3.81
CA LEU A 82 2.32 11.58 -3.11
C LEU A 82 1.76 11.79 -1.70
N GLU A 83 0.44 11.85 -1.55
CA GLU A 83 -0.23 11.96 -0.24
C GLU A 83 0.16 10.80 0.68
N MET A 84 0.14 9.56 0.16
CA MET A 84 0.60 8.38 0.90
C MET A 84 2.05 8.55 1.39
N LEU A 85 2.96 9.01 0.52
CA LEU A 85 4.38 9.21 0.86
C LEU A 85 4.57 10.34 1.88
N GLU A 86 3.82 11.43 1.76
CA GLU A 86 3.87 12.56 2.71
C GLU A 86 3.36 12.14 4.09
N TYR A 87 2.26 11.39 4.14
CA TYR A 87 1.74 10.88 5.40
C TYR A 87 2.70 9.88 6.04
N PHE A 88 3.30 8.97 5.26
CA PHE A 88 4.37 8.10 5.76
C PHE A 88 5.53 8.89 6.38
N LYS A 89 6.02 9.94 5.71
CA LYS A 89 7.09 10.79 6.25
C LYS A 89 6.66 11.48 7.55
N CYS A 90 5.38 11.86 7.68
CA CYS A 90 4.84 12.39 8.91
C CYS A 90 4.90 11.37 10.05
N LEU A 91 4.47 10.13 9.80
CA LEU A 91 4.55 9.04 10.78
C LEU A 91 5.99 8.74 11.19
N GLU A 92 6.90 8.66 10.21
CA GLU A 92 8.33 8.43 10.44
C GLU A 92 8.96 9.55 11.29
N LYS A 93 8.72 10.82 10.91
CA LYS A 93 9.23 11.99 11.64
C LYS A 93 8.77 12.05 13.09
N ASN A 94 7.56 11.56 13.38
CA ASN A 94 6.97 11.58 14.71
C ASN A 94 7.16 10.26 15.48
N ASN A 95 7.95 9.31 14.98
CA ASN A 95 8.16 7.99 15.58
C ASN A 95 6.85 7.21 15.84
N LEU A 96 5.89 7.34 14.93
CA LEU A 96 4.57 6.68 14.99
C LEU A 96 4.51 5.37 14.19
N LEU A 97 5.59 5.02 13.49
CA LEU A 97 5.72 3.70 12.85
C LEU A 97 6.16 2.69 13.91
N PRO A 98 5.43 1.58 14.10
CA PRO A 98 5.87 0.52 14.98
C PRO A 98 7.19 -0.04 14.46
N MET A 99 8.15 -0.20 15.38
CA MET A 99 9.36 -0.96 15.09
C MET A 99 8.99 -2.44 14.96
N GLY A 100 9.68 -3.11 14.04
CA GLY A 100 9.63 -4.57 13.92
C GLY A 100 10.07 -5.30 15.17
#